data_AF-A0AAW1KIS6-F1
#
_entry.id   AF-A0AAW1KIS6-F1
#
_cell.length_a   1.000
_cell.length_b   1.000
_cell.length_c   1.000
_cell.angle_alpha   90.00
_cell.angle_beta   90.00
_cell.angle_gamma   90.00
#
_symmetry.space_group_name_H-M   'P 1'
#
loop_
_entity.id
_entity.type
_entity.pdbx_description
1 polymer ?
#
loop_
_entity_poly.entity_id
_entity_poly.type
_entity_poly.pdbx_seq_one_letter_code
_entity_poly.pdbx_strand_id
1 'polypeptide(L)'
;MDRNKIEQAEGRAQQMTAKTKETRKYLRACFWNINGIRGLYNLDTEQIKFLREMEIICLSETWLLDEKLTPPVFLSDYNVILSPANKEKSLGRPSGGLAVLYKSEMNVTQIEITNLWIICHYKQKKASYVIMYHYWKPTEDIAFCIEMLSETLYTKLEQYSQSKWIIATLYTKLEAILMRF
;
A
#
# COMPACT_ATOMS: atom_id res chain seq x y z
N MET A 1 26.43 25.12 34.44
CA MET A 1 25.78 24.82 33.15
C MET A 1 24.74 25.89 32.91
N ASP A 2 24.86 26.62 31.80
CA ASP A 2 24.19 27.91 31.58
C ASP A 2 22.74 27.70 31.11
N ARG A 3 21.76 27.98 31.99
CA ARG A 3 20.32 27.72 31.76
C ARG A 3 19.80 28.40 30.49
N ASN A 4 20.36 29.56 30.14
CA ASN A 4 20.01 30.30 28.92
C ASN A 4 20.36 29.54 27.62
N LYS A 5 21.36 28.65 27.64
CA LYS A 5 21.73 27.86 26.45
C LYS A 5 20.80 26.68 26.20
N ILE A 6 20.16 26.16 27.26
CA ILE A 6 19.23 25.01 27.17
C ILE A 6 17.88 25.49 26.61
N GLU A 7 17.33 26.59 27.12
CA GLU A 7 16.06 27.16 26.63
C GLU A 7 16.15 27.63 25.16
N GLN A 8 17.29 28.18 24.73
CA GLN A 8 17.51 28.55 23.33
C GLN A 8 17.65 27.32 22.40
N ALA A 9 18.17 26.19 22.89
CA ALA A 9 18.24 24.96 22.12
C ALA A 9 16.86 24.29 21.98
N GLU A 10 16.06 24.30 23.05
CA GLU A 10 14.69 23.77 23.06
C GLU A 10 13.74 24.60 22.18
N GLY A 11 13.84 25.94 22.22
CA GLY A 11 13.07 26.81 21.34
C GLY A 11 13.41 26.64 19.85
N ARG A 12 14.67 26.37 19.52
CA ARG A 12 15.11 26.07 18.14
C ARG A 12 14.69 24.67 17.69
N ALA A 13 14.75 23.67 18.57
CA ALA A 13 14.25 22.33 18.29
C ALA A 13 12.74 22.34 18.01
N GLN A 14 11.97 23.07 18.85
CA GLN A 14 10.53 23.26 18.67
C GLN A 14 10.19 24.01 17.37
N GLN A 15 10.94 25.06 17.02
CA GLN A 15 10.79 25.78 15.75
C GLN A 15 11.20 24.95 14.53
N MET A 16 12.20 24.05 14.64
CA MET A 16 12.54 23.09 13.58
C MET A 16 11.44 22.04 13.41
N THR A 17 10.85 21.50 14.49
CA THR A 17 9.71 20.57 14.38
C THR A 17 8.43 21.24 13.87
N ALA A 18 8.21 22.52 14.16
CA ALA A 18 7.04 23.27 13.67
C ALA A 18 7.14 23.62 12.17
N LYS A 19 8.35 23.80 11.64
CA LYS A 19 8.58 24.13 10.22
C LYS A 19 8.45 22.96 9.26
N THR A 20 8.36 21.71 9.72
CA THR A 20 8.37 20.51 8.85
C THR A 20 7.01 19.88 8.60
N LYS A 21 5.91 20.49 9.06
CA LYS A 21 4.56 19.98 8.80
C LYS A 21 3.82 20.87 7.81
N GLU A 22 4.45 21.17 6.67
CA GLU A 22 3.65 21.49 5.49
C GLU A 22 2.71 20.30 5.27
N THR A 23 1.41 20.55 5.42
CA THR A 23 0.38 19.57 5.09
C THR A 23 0.55 19.19 3.63
N ARG A 24 1.11 18.00 3.40
CA ARG A 24 1.27 17.44 2.05
C ARG A 24 -0.10 17.42 1.38
N LYS A 25 -0.18 18.01 0.19
CA LYS A 25 -1.43 18.21 -0.56
C LYS A 25 -1.95 16.92 -1.22
N TYR A 26 -1.10 15.91 -1.39
CA TYR A 26 -1.38 14.71 -2.17
C TYR A 26 -1.01 13.44 -1.40
N LEU A 27 -1.85 12.41 -1.54
CA LEU A 27 -1.57 11.07 -1.07
C LEU A 27 -0.49 10.43 -1.95
N ARG A 28 0.61 9.96 -1.36
CA ARG A 28 1.69 9.27 -2.08
C ARG A 28 1.55 7.76 -1.96
N ALA A 29 1.28 7.10 -3.07
CA ALA A 29 1.20 5.65 -3.16
C ALA A 29 2.21 5.08 -4.15
N CYS A 30 2.76 3.91 -3.84
CA CYS A 30 3.63 3.12 -4.71
C CYS A 30 2.98 1.76 -5.01
N PHE A 31 3.06 1.31 -6.25
CA PHE A 31 2.59 -0.01 -6.69
C PHE A 31 3.76 -0.75 -7.31
N TRP A 32 4.12 -1.90 -6.76
CA TRP A 32 5.36 -2.57 -7.14
C TRP A 32 5.22 -4.09 -7.14
N ASN A 33 5.54 -4.72 -8.26
CA ASN A 33 5.77 -6.16 -8.32
C ASN A 33 7.19 -6.44 -7.79
N ILE A 34 7.29 -7.01 -6.60
CA ILE A 34 8.58 -7.16 -5.90
C ILE A 34 9.33 -8.44 -6.26
N ASN A 35 8.70 -9.36 -7.01
CA ASN A 35 9.25 -10.67 -7.34
C ASN A 35 9.85 -11.39 -6.12
N GLY A 36 9.06 -11.49 -5.05
CA GLY A 36 9.41 -12.09 -3.77
C GLY A 36 9.81 -11.07 -2.71
N ILE A 37 9.32 -11.27 -1.48
CA ILE A 37 9.54 -10.34 -0.35
C ILE A 37 11.02 -10.08 -0.03
N ARG A 38 11.91 -11.02 -0.37
CA ARG A 38 13.36 -10.86 -0.20
C ARG A 38 13.90 -9.65 -0.95
N GLY A 39 13.23 -9.20 -2.02
CA GLY A 39 13.58 -7.99 -2.75
C GLY A 39 13.61 -6.73 -1.86
N LEU A 40 12.76 -6.65 -0.83
CA LEU A 40 12.76 -5.51 0.11
C LEU A 40 14.01 -5.43 0.98
N TYR A 41 14.71 -6.55 1.19
CA TYR A 41 15.91 -6.61 2.03
C TYR A 41 17.20 -6.29 1.25
N ASN A 42 17.12 -6.19 -0.08
CA ASN A 42 18.24 -5.94 -0.97
C ASN A 42 18.20 -4.55 -1.61
N LEU A 43 17.40 -3.63 -1.06
CA LEU A 43 17.25 -2.28 -1.58
C LEU A 43 18.48 -1.41 -1.27
N ASP A 44 18.82 -0.53 -2.21
CA ASP A 44 19.82 0.51 -1.99
C ASP A 44 19.27 1.70 -1.16
N THR A 45 20.14 2.65 -0.82
CA THR A 45 19.77 3.79 0.04
C THR A 45 18.73 4.71 -0.61
N GLU A 46 18.80 4.92 -1.92
CA GLU A 46 17.87 5.80 -2.63
C GLU A 46 16.49 5.14 -2.77
N GLN A 47 16.46 3.83 -3.03
CA GLN A 47 15.23 3.03 -3.05
C GLN A 47 14.54 3.02 -1.68
N ILE A 48 15.31 2.81 -0.60
CA ILE A 48 14.79 2.89 0.77
C ILE A 48 14.22 4.28 1.05
N LYS A 49 14.95 5.33 0.70
CA LYS A 49 14.51 6.72 0.88
C LYS A 49 13.21 6.99 0.13
N PHE A 50 13.13 6.56 -1.13
CA PHE A 50 11.92 6.65 -1.94
C PHE A 50 10.72 5.95 -1.28
N LEU A 51 10.87 4.71 -0.83
CA LEU A 51 9.77 3.96 -0.21
C LEU A 51 9.32 4.61 1.11
N ARG A 52 10.25 5.10 1.93
CA ARG A 52 9.92 5.78 3.20
C ARG A 52 9.10 7.06 3.03
N GLU A 53 9.15 7.67 1.85
CA GLU A 53 8.36 8.85 1.52
C GLU A 53 6.91 8.53 1.14
N MET A 54 6.60 7.26 0.83
CA MET A 54 5.26 6.81 0.47
C MET A 54 4.38 6.66 1.70
N GLU A 55 3.13 7.06 1.61
CA GLU A 55 2.13 6.82 2.65
C GLU A 55 1.54 5.41 2.52
N ILE A 56 1.44 4.91 1.28
CA ILE A 56 0.90 3.59 0.96
C ILE A 56 1.84 2.89 -0.02
N ILE A 57 2.13 1.62 0.24
CA ILE A 57 2.96 0.77 -0.61
C ILE A 57 2.19 -0.51 -0.89
N CYS A 58 1.88 -0.75 -2.14
CA CYS A 58 1.16 -1.92 -2.62
C CYS A 58 2.13 -2.84 -3.34
N LEU A 59 2.28 -4.07 -2.85
CA LEU A 59 3.24 -5.04 -3.34
C LEU A 59 2.52 -6.26 -3.93
N SER A 60 2.91 -6.70 -5.12
CA SER A 60 2.47 -7.97 -5.69
C SER A 60 3.62 -8.94 -5.88
N GLU A 61 3.27 -10.22 -6.08
CA GLU A 61 4.23 -11.33 -6.15
C GLU A 61 5.11 -11.37 -4.90
N THR A 62 4.49 -11.29 -3.72
CA THR A 62 5.24 -11.34 -2.45
C THR A 62 5.84 -12.73 -2.18
N TRP A 63 5.24 -13.78 -2.76
CA TRP A 63 5.59 -15.18 -2.58
C TRP A 63 5.59 -15.66 -1.12
N LEU A 64 4.86 -14.95 -0.25
CA LEU A 64 4.70 -15.28 1.15
C LEU A 64 3.54 -16.23 1.34
N LEU A 65 3.81 -17.43 1.85
CA LEU A 65 2.76 -18.39 2.21
C LEU A 65 2.14 -18.08 3.57
N ASP A 66 2.90 -17.44 4.45
CA ASP A 66 2.46 -17.12 5.79
C ASP A 66 1.44 -15.98 5.78
N GLU A 67 0.51 -16.02 6.72
CA GLU A 67 -0.48 -14.95 6.96
C GLU A 67 0.11 -13.71 7.63
N LYS A 68 1.42 -13.70 7.88
CA LYS A 68 2.13 -12.60 8.53
C LYS A 68 3.35 -12.19 7.72
N LEU A 69 3.49 -10.89 7.53
CA LEU A 69 4.68 -10.25 6.99
C LEU A 69 5.33 -9.43 8.10
N THR A 70 6.58 -9.74 8.43
CA THR A 70 7.44 -8.82 9.18
C THR A 70 8.15 -7.91 8.18
N PRO A 71 7.79 -6.62 8.10
CA PRO A 71 8.46 -5.70 7.19
C PRO A 71 9.90 -5.44 7.65
N PRO A 72 10.81 -5.05 6.73
CA PRO A 72 12.14 -4.58 7.11
C PRO A 72 12.07 -3.38 8.06
N VAL A 73 13.14 -3.16 8.84
CA VAL A 73 13.21 -2.09 9.86
C VAL A 73 12.89 -0.71 9.31
N PHE A 74 13.25 -0.41 8.05
CA PHE A 74 12.96 0.91 7.45
C PHE A 74 11.46 1.15 7.17
N LEU A 75 10.62 0.12 7.28
CA LEU A 75 9.16 0.17 7.19
C LEU A 75 8.50 -0.24 8.53
N SER A 76 9.22 -0.14 9.66
CA SER A 76 8.69 -0.52 10.98
C SER A 76 7.51 0.35 11.43
N ASP A 77 7.34 1.53 10.83
CA ASP A 77 6.23 2.46 11.06
C ASP A 77 5.04 2.21 10.12
N TYR A 78 5.01 1.07 9.42
CA TYR A 78 3.90 0.66 8.57
C TYR A 78 3.13 -0.51 9.20
N ASN A 79 1.80 -0.43 9.08
CA ASN A 79 0.91 -1.57 9.24
C ASN A 79 0.82 -2.34 7.90
N VAL A 80 0.38 -3.60 7.95
CA VAL A 80 0.29 -4.47 6.79
C VAL A 80 -1.08 -5.12 6.69
N ILE A 81 -1.67 -5.09 5.49
CA ILE A 81 -2.78 -5.96 5.06
C ILE A 81 -2.20 -6.92 4.03
N LEU A 82 -2.37 -8.23 4.25
CA LEU A 82 -1.70 -9.27 3.46
C LEU A 82 -2.73 -10.25 2.88
N SER A 83 -2.61 -10.52 1.58
CA SER A 83 -3.11 -11.74 0.94
C SER A 83 -1.92 -12.68 0.74
N PRO A 84 -1.88 -13.85 1.40
CA PRO A 84 -0.85 -14.84 1.15
C PRO A 84 -0.81 -15.30 -0.32
N ALA A 85 0.35 -15.76 -0.74
CA ALA A 85 0.57 -16.44 -2.00
C ALA A 85 0.08 -17.89 -1.90
N ASN A 86 -0.29 -18.46 -3.05
CA ASN A 86 -0.70 -19.85 -3.13
C ASN A 86 0.46 -20.70 -3.66
N LYS A 87 0.60 -21.93 -3.14
CA LYS A 87 1.54 -22.94 -3.63
C LYS A 87 0.79 -24.23 -3.93
N GLU A 88 0.41 -24.39 -5.19
CA GLU A 88 -0.34 -25.55 -5.69
C GLU A 88 0.54 -26.80 -5.88
N LYS A 89 1.81 -26.59 -6.23
CA LYS A 89 2.78 -27.67 -6.50
C LYS A 89 3.72 -27.83 -5.30
N SER A 90 4.09 -29.08 -4.99
CA SER A 90 5.08 -29.39 -3.95
C SER A 90 6.46 -28.79 -4.25
N LEU A 91 6.84 -28.78 -5.53
CA LEU A 91 8.08 -28.19 -6.04
C LEU A 91 7.82 -26.84 -6.73
N GLY A 92 8.77 -25.91 -6.60
CA GLY A 92 8.73 -24.58 -7.22
C GLY A 92 8.45 -23.44 -6.24
N ARG A 93 8.46 -22.20 -6.77
CA ARG A 93 8.14 -20.98 -6.01
C ARG A 93 6.63 -20.85 -5.80
N PRO A 94 6.18 -20.32 -4.64
CA PRO A 94 4.82 -19.80 -4.52
C PRO A 94 4.50 -18.81 -5.63
N SER A 95 3.22 -18.62 -5.91
CA SER A 95 2.77 -17.72 -6.96
C SER A 95 1.80 -16.69 -6.40
N GLY A 96 2.03 -15.42 -6.74
CA GLY A 96 1.20 -14.29 -6.31
C GLY A 96 1.53 -13.84 -4.89
N GLY A 97 0.47 -13.50 -4.15
CA GLY A 97 0.56 -12.81 -2.87
C GLY A 97 0.56 -11.30 -3.06
N LEU A 98 -0.24 -10.63 -2.23
CA LEU A 98 -0.45 -9.18 -2.25
C LEU A 98 -0.21 -8.62 -0.87
N ALA A 99 0.39 -7.45 -0.77
CA ALA A 99 0.49 -6.72 0.49
C ALA A 99 0.18 -5.25 0.27
N VAL A 100 -0.61 -4.66 1.16
CA VAL A 100 -0.77 -3.20 1.27
C VAL A 100 -0.15 -2.79 2.59
N LEU A 101 0.96 -2.06 2.52
CA LEU A 101 1.61 -1.44 3.65
C LEU A 101 1.16 0.03 3.71
N TYR A 102 0.80 0.51 4.90
CA TYR A 102 0.41 1.90 5.10
C TYR A 102 0.99 2.44 6.39
N LYS A 103 1.27 3.74 6.43
CA LYS A 103 1.81 4.42 7.61
C LYS A 103 0.90 4.22 8.82
N SER A 104 1.50 3.89 9.97
CA SER A 104 0.79 3.47 11.18
C SER A 104 -0.17 4.53 11.75
N GLU A 105 0.10 5.81 11.49
CA GLU A 105 -0.76 6.92 11.87
C GLU A 105 -2.01 7.08 10.98
N MET A 106 -2.10 6.36 9.86
CA MET A 106 -3.25 6.40 8.96
C MET A 106 -4.40 5.56 9.50
N ASN A 107 -5.62 6.10 9.43
CA ASN A 107 -6.83 5.37 9.75
C ASN A 107 -7.30 4.57 8.52
N VAL A 108 -6.75 3.37 8.37
CA VAL A 108 -7.07 2.44 7.27
C VAL A 108 -7.83 1.24 7.82
N THR A 109 -8.98 0.94 7.22
CA THR A 109 -9.79 -0.23 7.50
C THR A 109 -9.76 -1.18 6.31
N GLN A 110 -9.53 -2.47 6.56
CA GLN A 110 -9.68 -3.50 5.54
C GLN A 110 -11.16 -3.67 5.16
N ILE A 111 -11.48 -3.61 3.87
CA ILE A 111 -12.81 -3.92 3.35
C ILE A 111 -12.86 -5.39 2.90
N GLU A 112 -11.89 -5.80 2.10
CA GLU A 112 -11.89 -7.12 1.46
C GLU A 112 -10.48 -7.56 1.09
N ILE A 113 -10.21 -8.87 1.19
CA ILE A 113 -8.98 -9.51 0.74
C ILE A 113 -9.35 -10.76 -0.04
N THR A 114 -8.79 -10.89 -1.24
CA THR A 114 -8.77 -12.11 -2.04
C THR A 114 -7.36 -12.34 -2.57
N ASN A 115 -7.15 -13.48 -3.23
CA ASN A 115 -5.91 -13.75 -3.97
C ASN A 115 -5.73 -12.86 -5.21
N LEU A 116 -6.76 -12.11 -5.62
CA LEU A 116 -6.78 -11.25 -6.80
C LEU A 116 -6.68 -9.76 -6.44
N TRP A 117 -7.16 -9.35 -5.25
CA TRP A 117 -7.13 -7.96 -4.81
C TRP A 117 -7.15 -7.77 -3.29
N ILE A 118 -6.74 -6.58 -2.88
CA ILE A 118 -6.96 -6.02 -1.55
C ILE A 118 -7.74 -4.72 -1.72
N ILE A 119 -8.84 -4.59 -0.98
CA ILE A 119 -9.63 -3.36 -0.89
C ILE A 119 -9.54 -2.84 0.55
N CYS A 120 -9.12 -1.58 0.69
CA CYS A 120 -9.07 -0.90 1.97
C CYS A 120 -9.66 0.50 1.89
N HIS A 121 -10.16 0.98 3.02
CA HIS A 121 -10.77 2.29 3.20
C HIS A 121 -9.86 3.16 4.06
N TYR A 122 -9.40 4.28 3.52
CA TYR A 122 -8.61 5.27 4.24
C TYR A 122 -9.45 6.50 4.52
N LYS A 123 -9.60 6.85 5.81
CA LYS A 123 -10.35 8.04 6.24
C LYS A 123 -9.42 9.11 6.81
N GLN A 124 -9.36 10.24 6.13
CA GLN A 124 -8.73 11.47 6.60
C GLN A 124 -9.81 12.50 6.98
N LYS A 125 -9.51 13.45 7.89
CA LYS A 125 -10.50 14.38 8.48
C LYS A 125 -11.54 14.96 7.49
N LYS A 126 -11.12 15.35 6.28
CA LYS A 126 -11.99 15.94 5.25
C LYS A 126 -12.02 15.15 3.94
N ALA A 127 -11.43 13.95 3.90
CA ALA A 127 -11.30 13.17 2.69
C ALA A 127 -11.41 11.67 2.99
N SER A 128 -12.09 10.96 2.12
CA SER A 128 -12.32 9.52 2.23
C SER A 128 -11.83 8.87 0.94
N TYR A 129 -11.04 7.82 1.06
CA TYR A 129 -10.44 7.12 -0.08
C TYR A 129 -10.73 5.63 0.03
N VAL A 130 -11.15 5.01 -1.06
CA VAL A 130 -11.10 3.55 -1.21
C VAL A 130 -9.95 3.21 -2.13
N ILE A 131 -9.07 2.34 -1.67
CA ILE A 131 -7.91 1.88 -2.42
C ILE A 131 -8.16 0.41 -2.74
N MET A 132 -8.26 0.13 -4.03
CA MET A 132 -8.32 -1.22 -4.57
C MET A 132 -7.01 -1.50 -5.30
N TYR A 133 -6.22 -2.40 -4.72
CA TYR A 133 -5.02 -2.89 -5.36
C TYR A 133 -5.27 -4.30 -5.86
N HIS A 134 -5.18 -4.50 -7.18
CA HIS A 134 -5.40 -5.81 -7.78
C HIS A 134 -4.21 -6.23 -8.64
N TYR A 135 -4.02 -7.54 -8.72
CA TYR A 135 -2.99 -8.16 -9.53
C TYR A 135 -3.50 -9.51 -10.05
N TRP A 136 -3.37 -9.69 -11.36
CA TRP A 136 -3.74 -10.94 -12.03
C TRP A 136 -2.48 -11.54 -12.62
N LYS A 137 -2.23 -12.81 -12.31
CA LYS A 137 -1.08 -13.51 -12.89
C LYS A 137 -1.35 -13.69 -14.39
N PRO A 138 -0.30 -13.78 -15.22
CA PRO A 138 -0.48 -14.04 -16.65
C PRO A 138 -1.22 -15.33 -16.99
N THR A 139 -1.32 -16.26 -16.04
CA THR A 139 -2.00 -17.55 -16.18
C THR A 139 -3.47 -17.52 -15.79
N GLU A 140 -3.96 -16.43 -15.18
CA GLU A 140 -5.36 -16.32 -14.79
C GLU A 140 -6.26 -16.15 -16.03
N ASP A 141 -7.49 -16.64 -15.94
CA ASP A 141 -8.53 -16.32 -16.92
C ASP A 141 -8.93 -14.84 -16.76
N ILE A 142 -8.50 -14.03 -17.73
CA ILE A 142 -8.73 -12.58 -17.72
C ILE A 142 -10.23 -12.26 -17.77
N ALA A 143 -11.02 -13.01 -18.53
CA ALA A 143 -12.45 -12.75 -18.66
C ALA A 143 -13.16 -12.96 -17.33
N PHE A 144 -12.86 -14.08 -16.66
CA PHE A 144 -13.34 -14.36 -15.31
C PHE A 144 -12.90 -13.29 -14.31
N CYS A 145 -11.63 -12.87 -14.34
CA CYS A 145 -11.13 -11.82 -13.45
C CYS A 145 -11.84 -10.47 -13.65
N ILE A 146 -12.17 -10.11 -14.90
CA ILE A 146 -12.90 -8.87 -15.24
C ILE A 146 -14.34 -8.95 -14.74
N GLU A 147 -15.01 -10.08 -14.91
CA GLU A 147 -16.39 -10.30 -14.43
C GLU A 147 -16.46 -10.14 -12.91
N MET A 148 -15.61 -10.88 -12.20
CA MET A 148 -15.50 -10.83 -10.74
C MET A 148 -15.15 -9.42 -10.22
N LEU A 149 -14.22 -8.73 -10.90
CA LEU A 149 -13.87 -7.34 -10.57
C LEU A 149 -15.07 -6.41 -10.77
N SER A 150 -15.83 -6.57 -11.86
CA SER A 150 -16.97 -5.71 -12.18
C SER A 150 -18.10 -5.86 -11.16
N GLU A 151 -18.45 -7.08 -10.77
CA GLU A 151 -19.46 -7.34 -9.73
C GLU A 151 -19.04 -6.73 -8.38
N THR A 152 -17.76 -6.91 -8.04
CA THR A 152 -17.17 -6.33 -6.82
C THR A 152 -17.23 -4.81 -6.86
N LEU A 153 -16.78 -4.19 -7.94
CA LEU A 153 -16.78 -2.74 -8.09
C LEU A 153 -18.19 -2.16 -8.02
N TYR A 154 -19.17 -2.77 -8.70
CA TYR A 154 -20.57 -2.31 -8.66
C TYR A 154 -21.09 -2.25 -7.22
N THR A 155 -20.91 -3.32 -6.46
CA THR A 155 -21.36 -3.43 -5.07
C THR A 155 -20.67 -2.41 -4.17
N LYS A 156 -19.34 -2.27 -4.30
CA LYS A 156 -18.57 -1.41 -3.39
C LYS A 156 -18.67 0.07 -3.76
N LEU A 157 -18.78 0.42 -5.04
CA LEU A 157 -18.95 1.82 -5.48
C LEU A 157 -20.22 2.43 -4.90
N GLU A 158 -21.32 1.66 -4.83
CA GLU A 158 -22.54 2.08 -4.17
C GLU A 158 -22.32 2.30 -2.66
N GLN A 159 -21.74 1.31 -1.98
CA GLN A 159 -21.47 1.34 -0.53
C GLN A 159 -20.55 2.50 -0.12
N TYR A 160 -19.58 2.86 -0.98
CA TYR A 160 -18.57 3.91 -0.71
C TYR A 160 -18.69 5.09 -1.67
N SER A 161 -19.91 5.44 -2.09
CA SER A 161 -20.19 6.50 -3.08
C SER A 161 -19.64 7.89 -2.71
N GLN A 162 -19.40 8.16 -1.42
CA GLN A 162 -18.82 9.43 -0.94
C GLN A 162 -17.28 9.42 -0.87
N SER A 163 -16.64 8.31 -1.23
CA SER A 163 -15.19 8.15 -1.19
C SER A 163 -14.58 8.30 -2.58
N LYS A 164 -13.36 8.83 -2.64
CA LYS A 164 -12.56 8.84 -3.86
C LYS A 164 -11.94 7.47 -4.08
N TRP A 165 -12.03 6.94 -5.29
CA TRP A 165 -11.52 5.62 -5.62
C TRP A 165 -10.12 5.69 -6.24
N ILE A 166 -9.21 4.85 -5.74
CA ILE A 166 -7.88 4.62 -6.29
C ILE A 166 -7.82 3.14 -6.65
N ILE A 167 -7.99 2.83 -7.93
CA ILE A 167 -7.91 1.47 -8.46
C ILE A 167 -6.57 1.35 -9.18
N ALA A 168 -5.73 0.42 -8.74
CA ALA A 168 -4.40 0.24 -9.27
C ALA A 168 -4.12 -1.21 -9.64
N THR A 169 -3.45 -1.38 -10.78
CA THR A 169 -3.02 -2.67 -11.32
C THR A 169 -1.60 -2.59 -11.84
N LEU A 170 -0.94 -3.75 -11.90
CA LEU A 170 0.38 -3.92 -12.51
C LEU A 170 0.33 -4.72 -13.81
N TYR A 171 -0.86 -4.87 -14.41
CA TYR A 171 -0.99 -5.54 -15.70
C TYR A 171 -0.53 -4.62 -16.83
N THR A 172 0.53 -5.02 -17.55
CA THR A 172 1.24 -4.22 -18.56
C THR A 172 0.46 -3.90 -19.83
N LYS A 173 -0.81 -4.33 -19.93
CA LYS A 173 -1.66 -4.14 -21.12
C LYS A 173 -3.06 -3.60 -20.85
N LEU A 174 -3.47 -3.46 -19.59
CA LEU A 174 -4.64 -2.63 -19.30
C LEU A 174 -4.13 -1.21 -19.18
N GLU A 175 -4.36 -0.42 -20.23
CA GLU A 175 -4.37 1.04 -20.13
C GLU A 175 -5.04 1.38 -18.80
N ALA A 176 -4.40 2.23 -18.00
CA ALA A 176 -4.93 2.66 -16.73
C ALA A 176 -6.38 3.10 -16.94
N ILE A 177 -7.33 2.24 -16.56
CA ILE A 177 -8.72 2.59 -16.47
C ILE A 177 -8.80 3.49 -15.25
N LEU A 178 -8.37 4.74 -15.46
CA LEU A 178 -8.78 5.89 -14.69
C LEU A 178 -10.25 6.10 -15.04
N MET A 179 -11.11 5.21 -14.51
CA MET A 179 -12.52 5.53 -14.36
C MET A 179 -12.57 6.70 -13.37
N ARG A 180 -12.57 7.92 -13.93
CA ARG A 180 -13.07 9.09 -13.21
C ARG A 180 -14.56 8.85 -13.03
N PHE A 181 -14.95 8.42 -11.84
CA PHE A 181 -16.30 8.62 -11.32
C PHE A 181 -16.28 9.85 -10.41
#